data_AF-A0A1Y2G5B1-F1
#
_entry.id   AF-A0A1Y2G5B1-F1
#
_cell.length_a   1.000
_cell.length_b   1.000
_cell.length_c   1.000
_cell.angle_alpha   90.00
_cell.angle_beta   90.00
_cell.angle_gamma   90.00
#
_symmetry.space_group_name_H-M   'P 1'
#
loop_
_entity.id
_entity.type
_entity.pdbx_description
1 polymer ?
#
loop_
_entity_poly.entity_id
_entity_poly.type
_entity_poly.pdbx_seq_one_letter_code
_entity_poly.pdbx_strand_id
1 'polypeptide(L)'
;MTKPQYQQFQKTNSDIIEEVCVRTVNTSASNDNSSCFVSLQDIRDVFPDALRFKLDGHPIPFLLDDNGNRIEPPRIAFYPDRILDVIAGAPQSCNCVCNCESSSSSSSNAIIRLPTLKQSKNLDFQDLLWSLSNIAQPSNSFLTIRNNEDFNSHLEEIKGLLLEAKNRDNEVIKLQSEMLKLQLEAKEKNDEVLKLQLEAREKSDEVVKVQLEMRQLQLEAKEKDDKMLEMQKETLNLQQQVLDRLAILQQKVEAILIQSFELHEYPIPRLFIILPIDRTKWDPMNILRNKVRLHFLCEHGIHAVNAAKSCHDQIHLARHEGYEIRESTEFFQKYGKYMTILLQCLSMGMPLAASLGSVPDLKAGIDHSLNYMKALSVEYPALNSINTIEDYEALEGADLRGLSKFLQINDEDGKLGNLYRTTTEGGHVKWVCVDHYRSTYKEKEQKAFEGAVEMNGGKYDSQLGKVTVELGSRIRAAEFFDALTKAKHIYELDITLNWDWTKTDLEAIESALRVSSVSILRLDLGSPQEGIARKLLSTTARYERLVRIIELNTMKVVRIALPSDLIKLSRLPT
;
A
#
# COMPACT_ATOMS: atom_id res chain seq x y z
N MET A 1 12.84 -8.73 -33.22
CA MET A 1 12.72 -9.04 -31.78
C MET A 1 13.65 -10.21 -31.48
N THR A 2 14.69 -9.99 -30.69
CA THR A 2 15.59 -11.02 -30.18
C THR A 2 14.83 -11.89 -29.18
N LYS A 3 15.06 -13.22 -29.19
CA LYS A 3 14.45 -14.11 -28.20
C LYS A 3 14.99 -13.75 -26.79
N PRO A 4 14.13 -13.72 -25.76
CA PRO A 4 14.59 -13.52 -24.38
C PRO A 4 15.58 -14.63 -24.00
N GLN A 5 16.67 -14.24 -23.33
CA GLN A 5 17.67 -15.15 -22.80
C GLN A 5 17.44 -15.35 -21.30
N TYR A 6 17.74 -16.55 -20.80
CA TYR A 6 17.56 -16.91 -19.41
C TYR A 6 18.84 -17.55 -18.85
N GLN A 7 19.11 -17.29 -17.57
CA GLN A 7 20.17 -17.91 -16.79
C GLN A 7 19.55 -18.92 -15.83
N GLN A 8 20.11 -20.13 -15.77
CA GLN A 8 19.66 -21.18 -14.85
C GLN A 8 20.37 -21.07 -13.50
N PHE A 9 19.60 -21.23 -12.43
CA PHE A 9 20.05 -21.23 -11.04
C PHE A 9 19.54 -22.46 -10.30
N GLN A 10 20.37 -23.02 -9.42
CA GLN A 10 20.03 -24.14 -8.55
C GLN A 10 20.29 -23.78 -7.09
N LYS A 11 19.37 -24.10 -6.17
CA LYS A 11 19.60 -23.87 -4.74
C LYS A 11 20.49 -24.97 -4.16
N THR A 12 21.49 -24.58 -3.36
CA THR A 12 22.41 -25.56 -2.73
C THR A 12 21.60 -26.54 -1.86
N ASN A 13 21.74 -27.85 -2.11
CA ASN A 13 20.97 -28.95 -1.48
C ASN A 13 19.51 -29.09 -1.96
N SER A 14 19.16 -28.58 -3.13
CA SER A 14 17.85 -28.76 -3.76
C SER A 14 18.00 -29.21 -5.22
N ASP A 15 17.11 -30.08 -5.69
CA ASP A 15 17.03 -30.49 -7.10
C ASP A 15 16.23 -29.49 -7.96
N ILE A 16 15.83 -28.35 -7.39
CA ILE A 16 15.04 -27.32 -8.07
C ILE A 16 15.98 -26.41 -8.88
N ILE A 17 15.76 -26.36 -10.19
CA ILE A 17 16.40 -25.45 -11.14
C ILE A 17 15.36 -24.46 -11.63
N GLU A 18 15.67 -23.17 -11.57
CA GLU A 18 14.81 -22.10 -12.03
C GLU A 18 15.54 -21.18 -13.02
N GLU A 19 14.79 -20.52 -13.89
CA GLU A 19 15.29 -19.65 -14.95
C GLU A 19 15.00 -18.18 -14.67
N VAL A 20 16.03 -17.34 -14.71
CA VAL A 20 15.92 -15.89 -14.47
C VAL A 20 16.28 -15.13 -15.74
N CYS A 21 15.49 -14.11 -16.09
CA CYS A 21 15.64 -13.32 -17.31
C CYS A 21 16.98 -12.56 -17.35
N VAL A 22 17.68 -12.62 -18.48
CA VAL A 22 18.95 -11.94 -18.72
C VAL A 22 18.69 -10.56 -19.33
N ARG A 23 19.32 -9.53 -18.75
CA ARG A 23 19.24 -8.15 -19.21
C ARG A 23 20.48 -7.79 -20.04
N THR A 24 20.28 -6.98 -21.07
CA THR A 24 21.36 -6.44 -21.93
C THR A 24 21.48 -4.94 -21.70
N VAL A 25 22.70 -4.45 -21.47
CA VAL A 25 22.97 -3.01 -21.47
C VAL A 25 23.14 -2.57 -22.93
N ASN A 26 22.19 -1.80 -23.46
CA ASN A 26 22.36 -1.12 -24.73
C ASN A 26 23.15 0.18 -24.52
N THR A 27 24.47 0.09 -24.42
CA THR A 27 25.34 1.26 -24.48
C THR A 27 25.40 1.76 -25.93
N SER A 28 24.73 2.87 -26.22
CA SER A 28 24.51 3.39 -27.57
C SER A 28 25.74 4.01 -28.27
N ALA A 29 26.96 3.78 -27.79
CA ALA A 29 28.14 4.56 -28.22
C ALA A 29 29.46 3.79 -28.49
N SER A 30 29.53 2.47 -28.33
CA SER A 30 30.78 1.74 -28.64
C SER A 30 30.53 0.34 -29.21
N ASN A 31 31.15 0.03 -30.34
CA ASN A 31 31.00 -1.20 -31.12
C ASN A 31 31.57 -2.49 -30.47
N ASP A 32 31.90 -2.50 -29.18
CA ASP A 32 32.49 -3.67 -28.54
C ASP A 32 31.69 -4.14 -27.32
N ASN A 33 31.15 -5.35 -27.44
CA ASN A 33 30.53 -6.23 -26.44
C ASN A 33 29.46 -5.62 -25.53
N SER A 34 28.20 -5.78 -25.94
CA SER A 34 27.06 -5.70 -25.02
C SER A 34 27.25 -6.70 -23.87
N SER A 35 27.40 -6.20 -22.64
CA SER A 35 27.47 -7.05 -21.46
C SER A 35 26.07 -7.52 -21.06
N CYS A 36 25.86 -8.83 -21.08
CA CYS A 36 24.66 -9.48 -20.54
C CYS A 36 24.83 -9.71 -19.03
N PHE A 37 23.80 -9.43 -18.25
CA PHE A 37 23.83 -9.57 -16.78
C PHE A 37 22.49 -10.04 -16.22
N VAL A 38 22.50 -10.51 -14.98
CA VAL A 38 21.30 -10.86 -14.20
C VAL A 38 21.30 -10.02 -12.92
N SER A 39 20.17 -9.40 -12.58
CA SER A 39 20.07 -8.57 -11.36
C SER A 39 19.83 -9.44 -10.13
N LEU A 40 20.39 -9.04 -8.98
CA LEU A 40 20.16 -9.73 -7.71
C LEU A 40 18.69 -9.70 -7.30
N GLN A 41 17.95 -8.66 -7.70
CA GLN A 41 16.51 -8.56 -7.41
C GLN A 41 15.74 -9.64 -8.17
N ASP A 42 15.96 -9.77 -9.49
CA ASP A 42 15.28 -10.78 -10.31
C ASP A 42 15.59 -12.21 -9.80
N ILE A 43 16.80 -12.43 -9.28
CA ILE A 43 17.17 -13.72 -8.66
C ILE A 43 16.44 -13.93 -7.33
N ARG A 44 16.27 -12.87 -6.52
CA ARG A 44 15.57 -12.95 -5.22
C ARG A 44 14.08 -13.13 -5.33
N ASP A 45 13.48 -12.72 -6.44
CA ASP A 45 12.07 -12.97 -6.71
C ASP A 45 11.79 -14.48 -6.86
N VAL A 46 12.81 -15.26 -7.28
CA VAL A 46 12.76 -16.73 -7.37
C VAL A 46 13.35 -17.41 -6.14
N PHE A 47 14.45 -16.88 -5.60
CA PHE A 47 15.16 -17.39 -4.43
C PHE A 47 15.28 -16.30 -3.35
N PRO A 48 14.25 -16.11 -2.50
CA PRO A 48 14.18 -14.97 -1.57
C PRO A 48 15.38 -14.84 -0.61
N ASP A 49 16.06 -15.95 -0.31
CA ASP A 49 17.21 -16.03 0.58
C ASP A 49 18.57 -15.93 -0.14
N ALA A 50 18.59 -15.63 -1.45
CA ALA A 50 19.81 -15.53 -2.24
C ALA A 50 20.73 -14.39 -1.77
N LEU A 51 21.97 -14.75 -1.43
CA LEU A 51 23.02 -13.80 -1.01
C LEU A 51 24.28 -13.86 -1.87
N ARG A 52 24.71 -15.07 -2.25
CA ARG A 52 25.95 -15.31 -3.01
C ARG A 52 25.73 -16.42 -4.04
N PHE A 53 26.59 -16.46 -5.04
CA PHE A 53 26.48 -17.40 -6.16
C PHE A 53 27.80 -18.14 -6.37
N LYS A 54 27.72 -19.39 -6.84
CA LYS A 54 28.87 -20.17 -7.28
C LYS A 54 28.67 -20.74 -8.68
N LEU A 55 29.76 -20.90 -9.41
CA LEU A 55 29.83 -21.69 -10.63
C LEU A 55 30.88 -22.77 -10.40
N ASP A 56 30.50 -24.04 -10.55
CA ASP A 56 31.39 -25.19 -10.35
C ASP A 56 32.15 -25.11 -9.01
N GLY A 57 31.44 -24.73 -7.93
CA GLY A 57 32.00 -24.56 -6.58
C GLY A 57 32.75 -23.25 -6.30
N HIS A 58 33.04 -22.44 -7.32
CA HIS A 58 33.82 -21.20 -7.21
C HIS A 58 32.91 -19.98 -7.03
N PRO A 59 33.20 -19.04 -6.11
CA PRO A 59 32.34 -17.89 -5.87
C PRO A 59 32.34 -16.92 -7.06
N ILE A 60 31.16 -16.44 -7.44
CA ILE A 60 30.99 -15.44 -8.49
C ILE A 60 30.92 -14.05 -7.82
N PRO A 61 31.82 -13.12 -8.16
CA PRO A 61 31.75 -11.76 -7.66
C PRO A 61 30.60 -10.97 -8.33
N PHE A 62 30.10 -9.95 -7.63
CA PHE A 62 29.23 -8.95 -8.25
C PHE A 62 30.04 -8.08 -9.21
N LEU A 63 29.39 -7.58 -10.26
CA LEU A 63 30.03 -6.68 -11.22
C LEU A 63 30.47 -5.38 -10.53
N LEU A 64 31.67 -4.93 -10.90
CA LEU A 64 32.28 -3.69 -10.44
C LEU A 64 32.37 -2.69 -11.59
N ASP A 65 32.32 -1.40 -11.27
CA ASP A 65 32.58 -0.31 -12.22
C ASP A 65 34.08 -0.13 -12.48
N ASP A 66 34.43 0.79 -13.38
CA ASP A 66 35.83 1.11 -13.73
C ASP A 66 36.66 1.63 -12.54
N ASN A 67 36.01 2.05 -11.46
CA ASN A 67 36.65 2.53 -10.24
C ASN A 67 36.81 1.41 -9.19
N GLY A 68 36.38 0.18 -9.49
CA GLY A 68 36.40 -0.95 -8.56
C GLY A 68 35.24 -0.94 -7.54
N ASN A 69 34.27 -0.06 -7.68
CA ASN A 69 33.08 -0.04 -6.82
C ASN A 69 32.04 -1.03 -7.33
N ARG A 70 31.25 -1.60 -6.43
CA ARG A 70 30.14 -2.48 -6.83
C ARG A 70 29.09 -1.68 -7.60
N ILE A 71 28.68 -2.19 -8.75
CA ILE A 71 27.64 -1.55 -9.54
C ILE A 71 26.30 -1.73 -8.84
N GLU A 72 25.59 -0.62 -8.58
CA GLU A 72 24.22 -0.62 -8.05
C GLU A 72 23.18 -0.48 -9.20
N PRO A 73 22.03 -1.17 -9.14
CA PRO A 73 21.72 -2.27 -8.20
C PRO A 73 22.61 -3.50 -8.46
N PRO A 74 22.81 -4.37 -7.46
CA PRO A 74 23.78 -5.45 -7.56
C PRO A 74 23.41 -6.46 -8.63
N ARG A 75 24.41 -6.88 -9.41
CA ARG A 75 24.24 -7.75 -10.58
C ARG A 75 25.47 -8.64 -10.80
N ILE A 76 25.25 -9.78 -11.44
CA ILE A 76 26.31 -10.72 -11.84
C ILE A 76 26.34 -10.86 -13.37
N ALA A 77 27.49 -11.28 -13.90
CA ALA A 77 27.63 -11.58 -15.31
C ALA A 77 26.71 -12.73 -15.75
N PHE A 78 26.33 -12.75 -17.03
CA PHE A 78 25.63 -13.88 -17.64
C PHE A 78 26.62 -15.00 -18.02
N TYR A 79 26.27 -16.25 -17.69
CA TYR A 79 27.02 -17.46 -17.95
C TYR A 79 26.17 -18.42 -18.80
N PRO A 80 26.25 -18.32 -20.15
CA PRO A 80 25.43 -19.14 -21.04
C PRO A 80 25.69 -20.63 -20.83
N ASP A 81 24.63 -21.43 -20.89
CA ASP A 81 24.66 -22.90 -20.79
C ASP A 81 25.28 -23.44 -19.49
N ARG A 82 25.27 -22.63 -18.42
CA ARG A 82 25.75 -23.00 -17.08
C ARG A 82 24.62 -22.86 -16.05
N ILE A 83 24.66 -23.70 -15.03
CA ILE A 83 23.78 -23.62 -13.86
C ILE A 83 24.58 -23.00 -12.72
N LEU A 84 24.05 -21.96 -12.09
CA LEU A 84 24.70 -21.28 -10.98
C LEU A 84 24.11 -21.72 -9.64
N ASP A 85 24.95 -22.09 -8.69
CA ASP A 85 24.50 -22.46 -7.34
C ASP A 85 24.17 -21.20 -6.51
N VAL A 86 22.97 -21.15 -5.96
CA VAL A 86 22.53 -20.11 -5.02
C VAL A 86 22.90 -20.53 -3.60
N ILE A 87 23.66 -19.66 -2.93
CA ILE A 87 23.98 -19.77 -1.51
C ILE A 87 22.99 -18.91 -0.72
N ALA A 88 22.11 -19.60 0.00
CA ALA A 88 21.19 -18.99 0.93
C ALA A 88 21.91 -18.49 2.19
N GLY A 89 21.43 -17.38 2.77
CA GLY A 89 21.80 -17.02 4.14
C GLY A 89 21.37 -18.11 5.11
N ALA A 90 22.22 -18.43 6.09
CA ALA A 90 21.83 -19.36 7.15
C ALA A 90 20.51 -18.85 7.78
N PRO A 91 19.47 -19.68 7.93
CA PRO A 91 18.25 -19.26 8.61
C PRO A 91 18.65 -18.78 9.99
N GLN A 92 18.45 -17.48 10.25
CA GLN A 92 18.69 -16.92 11.56
C GLN A 92 17.77 -17.67 12.53
N SER A 93 18.36 -18.52 13.37
CA SER A 93 17.65 -19.19 14.45
C SER A 93 17.07 -18.11 15.35
N CYS A 94 15.78 -17.87 15.22
CA CYS A 94 15.06 -16.89 16.02
C CYS A 94 15.01 -17.43 17.46
N ASN A 95 15.90 -16.96 18.33
CA ASN A 95 15.77 -17.17 19.78
C ASN A 95 14.67 -16.23 20.31
N CYS A 96 13.41 -16.62 20.11
CA CYS A 96 12.27 -15.96 20.73
C CYS A 96 11.81 -16.82 21.91
N VAL A 97 12.33 -16.53 23.11
CA VAL A 97 11.75 -17.00 24.37
C VAL A 97 10.42 -16.25 24.56
N CYS A 98 9.32 -16.90 24.21
CA CYS A 98 7.98 -16.37 24.44
C CYS A 98 7.44 -16.96 25.75
N ASN A 99 7.59 -16.22 26.85
CA ASN A 99 6.78 -16.42 28.04
C ASN A 99 5.48 -15.63 27.88
N CYS A 100 4.37 -16.32 27.73
CA CYS A 100 3.04 -15.73 27.86
C CYS A 100 2.08 -16.74 28.50
N GLU A 101 2.04 -16.70 29.83
CA GLU A 101 0.83 -17.01 30.58
C GLU A 101 -0.12 -15.81 30.46
N SER A 102 -1.28 -16.01 29.85
CA SER A 102 -2.59 -15.70 30.46
C SER A 102 -3.74 -15.93 29.47
N SER A 103 -4.60 -16.86 29.89
CA SER A 103 -6.04 -16.92 29.71
C SER A 103 -6.72 -15.90 28.78
N SER A 104 -7.31 -16.39 27.69
CA SER A 104 -8.67 -15.99 27.32
C SER A 104 -9.36 -17.07 26.51
N SER A 105 -10.50 -17.49 27.05
CA SER A 105 -11.52 -18.35 26.46
C SER A 105 -12.16 -17.68 25.24
N SER A 106 -12.25 -18.38 24.11
CA SER A 106 -13.37 -18.23 23.19
C SER A 106 -13.49 -19.45 22.27
N SER A 107 -14.62 -20.12 22.44
CA SER A 107 -15.18 -21.22 21.69
C SER A 107 -15.29 -20.90 20.19
N SER A 108 -14.70 -21.74 19.35
CA SER A 108 -15.01 -21.81 17.91
C SER A 108 -15.66 -23.15 17.61
N ASN A 109 -16.96 -23.12 17.29
CA ASN A 109 -17.73 -24.27 16.83
C ASN A 109 -17.25 -24.68 15.43
N ALA A 110 -16.82 -25.93 15.33
CA ALA A 110 -16.52 -26.59 14.07
C ALA A 110 -17.82 -26.88 13.29
N ILE A 111 -18.00 -26.24 12.13
CA ILE A 111 -19.04 -26.58 11.17
C ILE A 111 -18.53 -27.74 10.32
N ILE A 112 -19.12 -28.92 10.57
CA ILE A 112 -18.96 -30.12 9.77
C ILE A 112 -19.72 -29.92 8.45
N ARG A 113 -18.98 -29.96 7.33
CA ARG A 113 -19.54 -30.14 5.99
C ARG A 113 -19.88 -31.63 5.79
N LEU A 114 -21.09 -31.92 5.31
CA LEU A 114 -21.44 -33.21 4.70
C LEU A 114 -21.95 -32.98 3.26
N PRO A 115 -21.74 -33.93 2.33
CA PRO A 115 -21.77 -33.67 0.90
C PRO A 115 -23.11 -33.97 0.23
N THR A 116 -23.30 -33.27 -0.89
CA THR A 116 -24.31 -33.49 -1.94
C THR A 116 -24.13 -34.85 -2.62
N LEU A 117 -25.22 -35.59 -2.84
CA LEU A 117 -25.24 -36.63 -3.88
C LEU A 117 -26.66 -36.99 -4.42
N LYS A 118 -26.82 -36.73 -5.73
CA LYS A 118 -27.58 -37.43 -6.79
C LYS A 118 -29.12 -37.48 -6.82
N GLN A 119 -29.65 -36.70 -7.77
CA GLN A 119 -30.41 -37.12 -8.98
C GLN A 119 -31.11 -38.50 -9.00
N SER A 120 -32.43 -38.47 -9.25
CA SER A 120 -33.16 -39.12 -10.38
C SER A 120 -34.67 -38.93 -10.15
N LYS A 121 -35.65 -39.00 -11.06
CA LYS A 121 -35.79 -39.11 -12.53
C LYS A 121 -37.25 -38.70 -12.81
N ASN A 122 -37.52 -38.19 -14.00
CA ASN A 122 -38.86 -37.93 -14.55
C ASN A 122 -39.78 -39.17 -14.51
N LEU A 123 -41.10 -38.95 -14.46
CA LEU A 123 -42.08 -39.55 -15.37
C LEU A 123 -43.49 -38.93 -15.15
N ASP A 124 -44.07 -38.48 -16.26
CA ASP A 124 -45.49 -38.15 -16.49
C ASP A 124 -46.41 -39.38 -16.29
N PHE A 125 -47.66 -39.18 -15.85
CA PHE A 125 -48.86 -39.19 -16.72
C PHE A 125 -50.16 -39.06 -15.92
N GLN A 126 -51.17 -38.53 -16.63
CA GLN A 126 -52.52 -38.14 -16.24
C GLN A 126 -53.50 -39.31 -15.97
N ASP A 127 -54.67 -38.88 -15.48
CA ASP A 127 -56.03 -39.46 -15.64
C ASP A 127 -56.57 -40.40 -14.56
N LEU A 128 -57.62 -39.94 -13.87
CA LEU A 128 -58.97 -40.53 -14.00
C LEU A 128 -60.01 -39.74 -13.19
N LEU A 129 -60.89 -39.02 -13.90
CA LEU A 129 -62.22 -38.64 -13.44
C LEU A 129 -63.24 -38.87 -14.56
N TRP A 130 -64.38 -39.42 -14.13
CA TRP A 130 -65.71 -39.41 -14.75
C TRP A 130 -66.02 -40.41 -15.88
N SER A 131 -67.04 -41.23 -15.62
CA SER A 131 -68.27 -41.21 -16.44
C SER A 131 -69.40 -41.96 -15.74
N LEU A 132 -70.51 -41.25 -15.52
CA LEU A 132 -71.84 -41.80 -15.28
C LEU A 132 -72.78 -41.24 -16.35
N SER A 133 -73.81 -42.02 -16.64
CA SER A 133 -75.03 -41.77 -17.42
C SER A 133 -74.97 -42.01 -18.94
N ASN A 134 -75.75 -42.98 -19.45
CA ASN A 134 -77.10 -42.67 -19.95
C ASN A 134 -77.92 -43.87 -20.48
N ILE A 135 -79.24 -43.81 -20.19
CA ILE A 135 -80.42 -44.07 -21.06
C ILE A 135 -80.97 -45.52 -21.27
N ALA A 136 -82.13 -45.74 -20.62
CA ALA A 136 -83.44 -46.25 -21.08
C ALA A 136 -83.60 -47.39 -22.13
N GLN A 137 -84.38 -48.45 -21.80
CA GLN A 137 -85.82 -48.67 -22.16
C GLN A 137 -86.26 -50.16 -21.97
N PRO A 138 -87.59 -50.48 -21.98
CA PRO A 138 -88.19 -51.69 -21.38
C PRO A 138 -88.64 -52.76 -22.41
N SER A 139 -89.10 -53.93 -21.93
CA SER A 139 -89.82 -54.91 -22.75
C SER A 139 -90.84 -55.71 -21.94
N ASN A 140 -92.11 -55.64 -22.36
CA ASN A 140 -93.23 -56.51 -21.98
C ASN A 140 -93.15 -57.86 -22.72
N SER A 141 -93.66 -58.95 -22.14
CA SER A 141 -94.14 -60.11 -22.91
C SER A 141 -94.89 -61.17 -22.07
N PHE A 142 -96.20 -61.25 -22.31
CA PHE A 142 -97.08 -62.42 -22.50
C PHE A 142 -97.27 -63.56 -21.46
N LEU A 143 -98.51 -63.58 -20.92
CA LEU A 143 -99.53 -64.66 -20.90
C LEU A 143 -99.10 -66.12 -21.13
N THR A 144 -99.52 -67.04 -20.24
CA THR A 144 -100.20 -68.29 -20.63
C THR A 144 -101.13 -68.81 -19.52
N ILE A 145 -102.31 -69.25 -19.97
CA ILE A 145 -103.47 -69.81 -19.26
C ILE A 145 -103.29 -71.32 -19.04
N ARG A 146 -103.78 -71.88 -17.92
CA ARG A 146 -104.34 -73.25 -17.92
C ARG A 146 -105.40 -73.48 -16.82
N ASN A 147 -106.45 -74.18 -17.23
CA ASN A 147 -107.74 -74.42 -16.58
C ASN A 147 -107.67 -75.47 -15.46
N ASN A 148 -108.54 -75.41 -14.45
CA ASN A 148 -109.81 -76.19 -14.39
C ASN A 148 -110.55 -76.00 -13.04
N GLU A 149 -111.88 -75.92 -13.14
CA GLU A 149 -112.92 -76.39 -12.18
C GLU A 149 -112.95 -75.83 -10.75
N ASP A 150 -113.96 -75.00 -10.44
CA ASP A 150 -115.12 -75.35 -9.59
C ASP A 150 -115.78 -74.07 -9.03
N PHE A 151 -116.89 -73.64 -9.64
CA PHE A 151 -117.55 -72.34 -9.43
C PHE A 151 -118.73 -72.52 -8.46
N ASN A 152 -118.55 -72.27 -7.16
CA ASN A 152 -119.62 -71.68 -6.32
C ASN A 152 -119.26 -71.24 -4.88
N SER A 153 -118.00 -71.29 -4.41
CA SER A 153 -117.63 -70.82 -3.05
C SER A 153 -116.87 -69.49 -2.98
N HIS A 154 -116.49 -68.88 -4.11
CA HIS A 154 -115.59 -67.71 -4.17
C HIS A 154 -116.24 -66.32 -4.08
N LEU A 155 -117.57 -66.19 -4.04
CA LEU A 155 -118.24 -64.88 -4.12
C LEU A 155 -118.04 -64.02 -2.85
N GLU A 156 -117.91 -64.63 -1.67
CA GLU A 156 -117.65 -63.89 -0.42
C GLU A 156 -116.15 -63.60 -0.20
N GLU A 157 -115.26 -64.32 -0.88
CA GLU A 157 -113.81 -64.04 -0.87
C GLU A 157 -113.47 -62.86 -1.81
N ILE A 158 -114.18 -62.72 -2.92
CA ILE A 158 -114.03 -61.59 -3.86
C ILE A 158 -114.42 -60.25 -3.22
N LYS A 159 -115.45 -60.21 -2.35
CA LYS A 159 -115.81 -58.98 -1.62
C LYS A 159 -114.75 -58.59 -0.58
N GLY A 160 -114.12 -59.57 0.08
CA GLY A 160 -112.98 -59.34 0.97
C GLY A 160 -111.78 -58.76 0.22
N LEU A 161 -111.43 -59.35 -0.93
CA LEU A 161 -110.34 -58.88 -1.79
C LEU A 161 -110.59 -57.49 -2.39
N LEU A 162 -111.84 -57.13 -2.71
CA LEU A 162 -112.18 -55.80 -3.25
C LEU A 162 -112.05 -54.69 -2.21
N LEU A 163 -112.39 -54.97 -0.94
CA LEU A 163 -112.23 -54.03 0.16
C LEU A 163 -110.75 -53.87 0.55
N GLU A 164 -109.99 -54.96 0.49
CA GLU A 164 -108.54 -54.95 0.70
C GLU A 164 -107.81 -54.21 -0.44
N ALA A 165 -108.24 -54.38 -1.69
CA ALA A 165 -107.73 -53.61 -2.84
C ALA A 165 -107.99 -52.11 -2.69
N LYS A 166 -109.17 -51.70 -2.21
CA LYS A 166 -109.50 -50.28 -1.98
C LYS A 166 -108.70 -49.66 -0.83
N ASN A 167 -108.41 -50.44 0.22
CA ASN A 167 -107.50 -50.00 1.29
C ASN A 167 -106.05 -49.90 0.81
N ARG A 168 -105.61 -50.85 -0.04
CA ARG A 168 -104.28 -50.78 -0.69
C ARG A 168 -104.16 -49.59 -1.65
N ASP A 169 -105.20 -49.24 -2.39
CA ASP A 169 -105.20 -48.04 -3.24
C ASP A 169 -105.06 -46.75 -2.42
N ASN A 170 -105.72 -46.66 -1.26
CA ASN A 170 -105.55 -45.53 -0.34
C ASN A 170 -104.14 -45.48 0.27
N GLU A 171 -103.54 -46.64 0.60
CA GLU A 171 -102.13 -46.70 1.01
C GLU A 171 -101.18 -46.31 -0.13
N VAL A 172 -101.45 -46.72 -1.37
CA VAL A 172 -100.65 -46.36 -2.54
C VAL A 172 -100.73 -44.85 -2.82
N ILE A 173 -101.92 -44.24 -2.71
CA ILE A 173 -102.07 -42.78 -2.85
C ILE A 173 -101.31 -42.04 -1.75
N LYS A 174 -101.35 -42.54 -0.51
CA LYS A 174 -100.58 -41.99 0.61
C LYS A 174 -99.08 -42.10 0.36
N LEU A 175 -98.60 -43.25 -0.08
CA LEU A 175 -97.20 -43.49 -0.44
C LEU A 175 -96.75 -42.62 -1.62
N GLN A 176 -97.61 -42.40 -2.62
CA GLN A 176 -97.32 -41.48 -3.73
C GLN A 176 -97.22 -40.03 -3.27
N SER A 177 -98.09 -39.60 -2.35
CA SER A 177 -98.01 -38.26 -1.75
C SER A 177 -96.75 -38.08 -0.89
N GLU A 178 -96.36 -39.10 -0.12
CA GLU A 178 -95.10 -39.10 0.64
C GLU A 178 -93.88 -39.10 -0.29
N MET A 179 -93.92 -39.86 -1.38
CA MET A 179 -92.87 -39.87 -2.41
C MET A 179 -92.72 -38.51 -3.09
N LEU A 180 -93.82 -37.84 -3.46
CA LEU A 180 -93.78 -36.49 -4.03
C LEU A 180 -93.21 -35.48 -3.02
N LYS A 181 -93.59 -35.59 -1.74
CA LYS A 181 -93.04 -34.75 -0.67
C LYS A 181 -91.53 -34.96 -0.53
N LEU A 182 -91.06 -36.21 -0.52
CA LEU A 182 -89.64 -36.56 -0.47
C LEU A 182 -88.88 -36.08 -1.71
N GLN A 183 -89.48 -36.15 -2.90
CA GLN A 183 -88.88 -35.62 -4.13
C GLN A 183 -88.72 -34.10 -4.07
N LEU A 184 -89.69 -33.40 -3.50
CA LEU A 184 -89.66 -31.94 -3.37
C LEU A 184 -88.62 -31.51 -2.32
N GLU A 185 -88.55 -32.21 -1.18
CA GLU A 185 -87.52 -32.00 -0.17
C GLU A 185 -86.11 -32.34 -0.69
N ALA A 186 -85.97 -33.40 -1.49
CA ALA A 186 -84.71 -33.74 -2.14
C ALA A 186 -84.29 -32.68 -3.17
N LYS A 187 -85.25 -32.06 -3.87
CA LYS A 187 -84.97 -30.97 -4.81
C LYS A 187 -84.52 -29.70 -4.08
N GLU A 188 -85.19 -29.33 -2.99
CA GLU A 188 -84.80 -28.18 -2.16
C GLU A 188 -83.39 -28.36 -1.57
N LYS A 189 -83.08 -29.55 -1.05
CA LYS A 189 -81.73 -29.89 -0.58
C LYS A 189 -80.69 -29.86 -1.70
N ASN A 190 -81.04 -30.28 -2.91
CA ASN A 190 -80.13 -30.19 -4.06
C ASN A 190 -79.85 -28.73 -4.46
N ASP A 191 -80.85 -27.85 -4.42
CA ASP A 191 -80.67 -26.42 -4.70
C ASP A 191 -79.79 -25.75 -3.64
N GLU A 192 -79.94 -26.13 -2.36
CA GLU A 192 -79.06 -25.67 -1.27
C GLU A 192 -77.62 -26.16 -1.45
N VAL A 193 -77.43 -27.43 -1.84
CA VAL A 193 -76.10 -27.98 -2.17
C VAL A 193 -75.47 -27.24 -3.35
N LEU A 194 -76.24 -26.91 -4.40
CA LEU A 194 -75.74 -26.19 -5.56
C LEU A 194 -75.29 -24.76 -5.19
N LYS A 195 -76.05 -24.09 -4.32
CA LYS A 195 -75.70 -22.78 -3.78
C LYS A 195 -74.40 -22.84 -2.97
N LEU A 196 -74.26 -23.82 -2.07
CA LEU A 196 -73.04 -24.02 -1.30
C LEU A 196 -71.84 -24.34 -2.19
N GLN A 197 -72.03 -25.11 -3.27
CA GLN A 197 -70.97 -25.37 -4.25
C GLN A 197 -70.51 -24.11 -4.99
N LEU A 198 -71.45 -23.21 -5.35
CA LEU A 198 -71.10 -21.93 -5.98
C LEU A 198 -70.34 -21.01 -5.03
N GLU A 199 -70.79 -20.87 -3.77
CA GLU A 199 -70.07 -20.09 -2.75
C GLU A 199 -68.69 -20.68 -2.45
N ALA A 200 -68.57 -22.02 -2.40
CA ALA A 200 -67.29 -22.68 -2.23
C ALA A 200 -66.35 -22.44 -3.43
N ARG A 201 -66.89 -22.38 -4.65
CA ARG A 201 -66.13 -22.08 -5.86
C ARG A 201 -65.64 -20.63 -5.88
N GLU A 202 -66.50 -19.67 -5.54
CA GLU A 202 -66.13 -18.26 -5.46
C GLU A 202 -65.02 -18.02 -4.43
N LYS A 203 -65.16 -18.61 -3.23
CA LYS A 203 -64.10 -18.56 -2.20
C LYS A 203 -62.82 -19.25 -2.66
N SER A 204 -62.92 -20.34 -3.43
CA SER A 204 -61.74 -21.00 -4.01
C SER A 204 -61.03 -20.08 -5.00
N ASP A 205 -61.76 -19.35 -5.84
CA ASP A 205 -61.19 -18.41 -6.81
C ASP A 205 -60.52 -17.22 -6.11
N GLU A 206 -61.11 -16.70 -5.01
CA GLU A 206 -60.48 -15.69 -4.16
C GLU A 206 -59.18 -16.19 -3.52
N VAL A 207 -59.15 -17.43 -3.01
CA VAL A 207 -57.95 -18.04 -2.44
C VAL A 207 -56.84 -18.17 -3.49
N VAL A 208 -57.17 -18.58 -4.72
CA VAL A 208 -56.21 -18.65 -5.83
C VAL A 208 -55.65 -17.26 -6.17
N LYS A 209 -56.51 -16.23 -6.19
CA LYS A 209 -56.08 -14.85 -6.43
C LYS A 209 -55.10 -14.35 -5.36
N VAL A 210 -55.42 -14.54 -4.08
CA VAL A 210 -54.54 -14.18 -2.95
C VAL A 210 -53.21 -14.94 -3.03
N GLN A 211 -53.23 -16.22 -3.43
CA GLN A 211 -52.03 -17.03 -3.57
C GLN A 211 -51.12 -16.54 -4.73
N LEU A 212 -51.69 -16.01 -5.81
CA LEU A 212 -50.95 -15.38 -6.90
C LEU A 212 -50.31 -14.06 -6.46
N GLU A 213 -51.05 -13.19 -5.78
CA GLU A 213 -50.53 -11.92 -5.24
C GLU A 213 -49.39 -12.16 -4.25
N MET A 214 -49.52 -13.16 -3.37
CA MET A 214 -48.46 -13.55 -2.44
C MET A 214 -47.20 -14.05 -3.16
N ARG A 215 -47.34 -14.84 -4.24
CA ARG A 215 -46.18 -15.23 -5.07
C ARG A 215 -45.52 -14.04 -5.74
N GLN A 216 -46.31 -13.09 -6.24
CA GLN A 216 -45.76 -11.89 -6.87
C GLN A 216 -44.95 -11.07 -5.86
N LEU A 217 -45.47 -10.86 -4.66
CA LEU A 217 -44.75 -10.17 -3.58
C LEU A 217 -43.46 -10.91 -3.18
N GLN A 218 -43.47 -12.25 -3.14
CA GLN A 218 -42.26 -13.05 -2.89
C GLN A 218 -41.20 -12.88 -3.98
N LEU A 219 -41.61 -12.79 -5.25
CA LEU A 219 -40.69 -12.54 -6.37
C LEU A 219 -40.10 -11.13 -6.30
N GLU A 220 -40.92 -10.12 -6.01
CA GLU A 220 -40.45 -8.74 -5.85
C GLU A 220 -39.50 -8.57 -4.65
N ALA A 221 -39.78 -9.26 -3.53
CA ALA A 221 -38.89 -9.28 -2.37
C ALA A 221 -37.54 -9.93 -2.72
N LYS A 222 -37.56 -11.06 -3.43
CA LYS A 222 -36.34 -11.75 -3.87
C LYS A 222 -35.52 -10.88 -4.83
N GLU A 223 -36.15 -10.19 -5.77
CA GLU A 223 -35.45 -9.29 -6.69
C GLU A 223 -34.76 -8.12 -5.94
N LYS A 224 -35.41 -7.57 -4.90
CA LYS A 224 -34.82 -6.54 -4.05
C LYS A 224 -33.65 -7.07 -3.24
N ASP A 225 -33.75 -8.29 -2.70
CA ASP A 225 -32.66 -8.94 -1.98
C ASP A 225 -31.45 -9.19 -2.89
N ASP A 226 -31.68 -9.68 -4.11
CA ASP A 226 -30.62 -9.91 -5.10
C ASP A 226 -29.93 -8.58 -5.49
N LYS A 227 -30.69 -7.49 -5.69
CA LYS A 227 -30.14 -6.14 -5.95
C LYS A 227 -29.33 -5.60 -4.77
N MET A 228 -29.80 -5.82 -3.54
CA MET A 228 -29.08 -5.42 -2.33
C MET A 228 -27.76 -6.19 -2.20
N LEU A 229 -27.74 -7.49 -2.51
CA LEU A 229 -26.54 -8.30 -2.48
C LEU A 229 -25.50 -7.82 -3.51
N GLU A 230 -25.94 -7.47 -4.73
CA GLU A 230 -25.02 -6.93 -5.74
C GLU A 230 -24.45 -5.57 -5.32
N MET A 231 -25.27 -4.66 -4.78
CA MET A 231 -24.80 -3.38 -4.23
C MET A 231 -23.80 -3.57 -3.07
N GLN A 232 -24.02 -4.57 -2.22
CA GLN A 232 -23.10 -4.91 -1.14
C GLN A 232 -21.76 -5.43 -1.69
N LYS A 233 -21.80 -6.25 -2.73
CA LYS A 233 -20.61 -6.78 -3.41
C LYS A 233 -19.81 -5.67 -4.11
N GLU A 234 -20.48 -4.73 -4.77
CA GLU A 234 -19.85 -3.54 -5.36
C GLU A 234 -19.18 -2.67 -4.29
N THR A 235 -19.86 -2.45 -3.16
CA THR A 235 -19.32 -1.68 -2.04
C THR A 235 -18.06 -2.35 -1.46
N LEU A 236 -18.06 -3.67 -1.31
CA LEU A 236 -16.93 -4.43 -0.80
C LEU A 236 -15.74 -4.42 -1.79
N ASN A 237 -16.01 -4.50 -3.10
CA ASN A 237 -14.98 -4.37 -4.13
C ASN A 237 -14.33 -2.97 -4.09
N LEU A 238 -15.14 -1.91 -3.97
CA LEU A 238 -14.63 -0.55 -3.86
C LEU A 238 -13.78 -0.36 -2.59
N GLN A 239 -14.20 -0.94 -1.45
CA GLN A 239 -13.41 -0.93 -0.22
C GLN A 239 -12.07 -1.64 -0.39
N GLN A 240 -12.05 -2.81 -1.02
CA GLN A 240 -10.80 -3.54 -1.28
C GLN A 240 -9.85 -2.73 -2.17
N GLN A 241 -10.38 -2.13 -3.24
CA GLN A 241 -9.59 -1.28 -4.14
C GLN A 241 -8.97 -0.07 -3.40
N VAL A 242 -9.69 0.54 -2.45
CA VAL A 242 -9.17 1.63 -1.62
C VAL A 242 -8.04 1.14 -0.71
N LEU A 243 -8.19 -0.05 -0.10
CA LEU A 243 -7.15 -0.65 0.75
C LEU A 243 -5.89 -1.01 -0.04
N ASP A 244 -6.03 -1.62 -1.22
CA ASP A 244 -4.90 -1.97 -2.08
C ASP A 244 -4.15 -0.72 -2.53
N ARG A 245 -4.89 0.34 -2.91
CA ARG A 245 -4.31 1.63 -3.26
C ARG A 245 -3.59 2.27 -2.08
N LEU A 246 -4.15 2.16 -0.87
CA LEU A 246 -3.52 2.65 0.34
C LEU A 246 -2.19 1.94 0.57
N ALA A 247 -2.17 0.60 0.49
CA ALA A 247 -0.97 -0.23 0.66
C ALA A 247 0.16 0.17 -0.29
N ILE A 248 -0.15 0.35 -1.58
CA ILE A 248 0.81 0.81 -2.59
C ILE A 248 1.35 2.21 -2.21
N LEU A 249 0.48 3.13 -1.79
CA LEU A 249 0.92 4.47 -1.38
C LEU A 249 1.82 4.43 -0.14
N GLN A 250 1.54 3.56 0.83
CA GLN A 250 2.43 3.41 2.00
C GLN A 250 3.81 2.93 1.55
N GLN A 251 3.88 1.90 0.70
CA GLN A 251 5.13 1.35 0.21
C GLN A 251 5.97 2.38 -0.55
N LYS A 252 5.33 3.19 -1.41
CA LYS A 252 6.02 4.24 -2.18
C LYS A 252 6.53 5.37 -1.28
N VAL A 253 5.76 5.76 -0.28
CA VAL A 253 6.18 6.80 0.69
C VAL A 253 7.30 6.29 1.57
N GLU A 254 7.20 5.05 2.05
CA GLU A 254 8.28 4.42 2.81
C GLU A 254 9.57 4.37 1.98
N ALA A 255 9.50 4.04 0.69
CA ALA A 255 10.66 4.13 -0.20
C ALA A 255 11.24 5.55 -0.27
N ILE A 256 10.40 6.60 -0.34
CA ILE A 256 10.85 8.01 -0.31
C ILE A 256 11.53 8.35 1.03
N LEU A 257 11.00 7.85 2.15
CA LEU A 257 11.51 8.14 3.49
C LEU A 257 12.80 7.35 3.81
N ILE A 258 12.91 6.12 3.31
CA ILE A 258 14.05 5.22 3.53
C ILE A 258 15.22 5.51 2.58
N GLN A 259 15.00 6.20 1.47
CA GLN A 259 16.07 6.61 0.55
C GLN A 259 17.27 7.19 1.31
N SER A 260 18.36 6.43 1.31
CA SER A 260 19.62 6.80 1.94
C SER A 260 20.53 7.41 0.89
N PHE A 261 20.48 8.74 0.70
CA PHE A 261 21.58 9.42 0.00
C PHE A 261 22.69 9.76 0.99
N GLU A 262 23.90 9.89 0.46
CA GLU A 262 25.03 10.29 1.27
C GLU A 262 24.90 11.76 1.69
N LEU A 263 25.57 12.14 2.79
CA LEU A 263 25.50 13.48 3.36
C LEU A 263 25.81 14.60 2.35
N HIS A 264 26.73 14.34 1.44
CA HIS A 264 27.15 15.27 0.41
C HIS A 264 26.18 15.35 -0.78
N GLU A 265 25.24 14.41 -0.89
CA GLU A 265 24.21 14.36 -1.94
C GLU A 265 22.92 15.10 -1.54
N TYR A 266 22.81 15.51 -0.27
CA TYR A 266 21.64 16.16 0.34
C TYR A 266 21.89 17.65 0.73
N PRO A 267 22.03 18.59 -0.22
CA PRO A 267 22.07 20.01 0.11
C PRO A 267 20.68 20.66 0.25
N ILE A 268 19.61 19.96 -0.15
CA ILE A 268 18.23 20.47 -0.17
C ILE A 268 17.27 19.50 0.54
N PRO A 269 16.21 19.98 1.21
CA PRO A 269 15.20 19.11 1.79
C PRO A 269 14.50 18.26 0.72
N ARG A 270 14.35 16.97 1.00
CA ARG A 270 13.72 16.03 0.05
C ARG A 270 12.21 16.09 0.07
N LEU A 271 11.60 16.32 1.23
CA LEU A 271 10.14 16.36 1.34
C LEU A 271 9.61 17.74 0.98
N PHE A 272 8.88 17.83 -0.13
CA PHE A 272 8.22 19.05 -0.56
C PHE A 272 6.89 18.78 -1.26
N ILE A 273 6.00 19.75 -1.18
CA ILE A 273 4.69 19.76 -1.83
C ILE A 273 4.42 21.12 -2.44
N ILE A 274 3.43 21.21 -3.32
CA ILE A 274 2.89 22.50 -3.75
C ILE A 274 1.65 22.86 -2.95
N LEU A 275 1.44 24.15 -2.70
CA LEU A 275 0.21 24.70 -2.13
C LEU A 275 -0.19 25.96 -2.92
N PRO A 276 -1.50 26.26 -3.03
CA PRO A 276 -1.98 27.50 -3.65
C PRO A 276 -1.56 28.73 -2.84
N ILE A 277 -1.20 29.82 -3.54
CA ILE A 277 -0.84 31.11 -2.90
C ILE A 277 -2.06 31.74 -2.22
N ASP A 278 -3.19 31.79 -2.93
CA ASP A 278 -4.43 32.38 -2.44
C ASP A 278 -5.51 31.30 -2.43
N ARG A 279 -5.85 30.84 -1.23
CA ARG A 279 -6.87 29.80 -1.01
C ARG A 279 -8.29 30.35 -1.19
N THR A 280 -8.45 31.67 -1.13
CA THR A 280 -9.76 32.34 -1.22
C THR A 280 -10.13 32.73 -2.65
N LYS A 281 -9.13 32.89 -3.54
CA LYS A 281 -9.33 33.24 -4.96
C LYS A 281 -9.20 32.06 -5.91
N TRP A 282 -9.37 30.85 -5.39
CA TRP A 282 -9.35 29.64 -6.20
C TRP A 282 -10.47 29.67 -7.23
N ASP A 283 -10.11 29.73 -8.52
CA ASP A 283 -11.07 29.57 -9.61
C ASP A 283 -11.12 28.09 -10.04
N PRO A 284 -12.18 27.34 -9.69
CA PRO A 284 -12.32 25.95 -10.11
C PRO A 284 -12.57 25.82 -11.61
N MET A 285 -12.96 26.89 -12.30
CA MET A 285 -13.15 26.91 -13.76
C MET A 285 -11.86 27.26 -14.51
N ASN A 286 -10.87 27.88 -13.85
CA ASN A 286 -9.57 28.21 -14.43
C ASN A 286 -8.41 27.77 -13.52
N ILE A 287 -8.36 26.47 -13.24
CA ILE A 287 -7.43 25.87 -12.26
C ILE A 287 -5.97 26.26 -12.52
N LEU A 288 -5.54 26.39 -13.78
CA LEU A 288 -4.17 26.73 -14.14
C LEU A 288 -3.79 28.21 -14.00
N ARG A 289 -4.77 29.10 -13.83
CA ARG A 289 -4.48 30.51 -13.48
C ARG A 289 -4.13 30.67 -12.02
N ASN A 290 -4.42 29.66 -11.20
CA ASN A 290 -4.10 29.68 -9.78
C ASN A 290 -2.59 29.55 -9.60
N LYS A 291 -2.00 30.51 -8.91
CA LYS A 291 -0.57 30.47 -8.59
C LYS A 291 -0.34 29.47 -7.45
N VAL A 292 0.70 28.65 -7.60
CA VAL A 292 1.16 27.70 -6.59
C VAL A 292 2.58 28.03 -6.15
N ARG A 293 2.90 27.65 -4.92
CA ARG A 293 4.25 27.73 -4.34
C ARG A 293 4.67 26.38 -3.80
N LEU A 294 5.97 26.11 -3.87
CA LEU A 294 6.57 24.92 -3.27
C LEU A 294 6.85 25.16 -1.78
N HIS A 295 6.43 24.22 -0.95
CA HIS A 295 6.68 24.21 0.48
C HIS A 295 7.45 22.96 0.89
N PHE A 296 8.44 23.11 1.76
CA PHE A 296 9.19 22.00 2.32
C PHE A 296 8.54 21.50 3.61
N LEU A 297 8.73 20.20 3.88
CA LEU A 297 8.21 19.51 5.04
C LEU A 297 9.35 19.12 5.98
N CYS A 298 9.10 19.23 7.28
CA CYS A 298 9.99 18.77 8.34
C CYS A 298 9.92 17.25 8.50
N GLU A 299 11.06 16.59 8.66
CA GLU A 299 11.24 15.13 8.78
C GLU A 299 11.38 14.65 10.24
N HIS A 300 10.72 15.33 11.18
CA HIS A 300 10.76 14.91 12.58
C HIS A 300 9.82 13.70 12.77
N GLY A 301 10.25 12.69 13.53
CA GLY A 301 9.43 11.50 13.86
C GLY A 301 9.64 10.20 13.07
N ILE A 302 10.38 10.20 11.96
CA ILE A 302 10.38 9.06 11.01
C ILE A 302 11.10 7.79 11.51
N HIS A 303 11.93 7.86 12.58
CA HIS A 303 12.79 6.72 12.99
C HIS A 303 12.79 6.38 14.49
N ALA A 304 11.82 6.85 15.29
CA ALA A 304 11.75 6.46 16.69
C ALA A 304 11.14 5.05 16.82
N VAL A 305 11.99 4.02 16.79
CA VAL A 305 11.60 2.59 16.85
C VAL A 305 10.84 2.23 18.14
N ASN A 306 10.89 3.04 19.19
CA ASN A 306 10.17 2.79 20.44
C ASN A 306 9.83 4.10 21.18
N ALA A 307 8.62 4.66 21.00
CA ALA A 307 8.09 5.63 21.94
C ALA A 307 6.55 5.66 21.92
N ALA A 308 5.92 4.84 22.76
CA ALA A 308 4.50 4.91 23.09
C ALA A 308 4.14 6.13 23.96
N LYS A 309 4.84 7.28 23.84
CA LYS A 309 4.58 8.48 24.65
C LYS A 309 4.63 9.73 23.77
N SER A 310 3.42 10.26 23.54
CA SER A 310 2.99 11.49 22.82
C SER A 310 3.24 11.56 21.31
N CYS A 311 2.19 11.15 20.58
CA CYS A 311 1.95 11.23 19.15
C CYS A 311 1.74 12.68 18.64
N HIS A 312 2.75 13.54 18.72
CA HIS A 312 2.71 14.90 18.13
C HIS A 312 3.87 15.23 17.18
N ASP A 313 4.84 14.31 17.06
CA ASP A 313 6.12 14.54 16.39
C ASP A 313 6.13 13.94 14.98
N GLN A 314 5.50 14.62 14.03
CA GLN A 314 5.31 14.14 12.66
C GLN A 314 5.70 15.16 11.60
N ILE A 315 5.68 14.68 10.35
CA ILE A 315 5.91 15.49 9.16
C ILE A 315 4.93 16.67 9.12
N HIS A 316 5.45 17.90 9.10
CA HIS A 316 4.66 19.13 9.05
C HIS A 316 5.33 20.18 8.16
N LEU A 317 4.57 21.19 7.75
CA LEU A 317 5.11 22.32 6.98
C LEU A 317 6.12 23.10 7.82
N ALA A 318 7.30 23.32 7.27
CA ALA A 318 8.23 24.27 7.84
C ALA A 318 7.65 25.70 7.70
N ARG A 319 7.95 26.58 8.66
CA ARG A 319 7.45 27.95 8.66
C ARG A 319 8.18 28.78 7.62
N HIS A 320 7.69 28.82 6.38
CA HIS A 320 8.17 29.69 5.31
C HIS A 320 7.05 30.00 4.30
N GLU A 321 7.20 31.08 3.51
CA GLU A 321 6.17 31.55 2.57
C GLU A 321 5.97 30.70 1.31
N GLY A 322 6.81 29.68 1.12
CA GLY A 322 6.90 28.91 -0.10
C GLY A 322 7.71 29.58 -1.21
N TYR A 323 8.18 28.77 -2.15
CA TYR A 323 9.01 29.20 -3.28
C TYR A 323 8.20 29.29 -4.55
N GLU A 324 8.44 30.33 -5.34
CA GLU A 324 7.92 30.41 -6.70
C GLU A 324 8.67 29.43 -7.62
N ILE A 325 7.91 28.75 -8.48
CA ILE A 325 8.40 27.69 -9.36
C ILE A 325 8.65 28.30 -10.74
N ARG A 326 9.90 28.23 -11.19
CA ARG A 326 10.34 28.56 -12.55
C ARG A 326 10.18 27.35 -13.45
N GLU A 327 10.02 27.58 -14.76
CA GLU A 327 9.96 26.51 -15.77
C GLU A 327 8.95 25.40 -15.37
N SER A 328 7.74 25.83 -15.01
CA SER A 328 6.73 24.98 -14.34
C SER A 328 6.47 23.66 -15.08
N THR A 329 6.42 23.66 -16.41
CA THR A 329 6.23 22.45 -17.21
C THR A 329 7.33 21.41 -16.99
N GLU A 330 8.60 21.80 -17.06
CA GLU A 330 9.74 20.89 -16.83
C GLU A 330 9.77 20.43 -15.37
N PHE A 331 9.50 21.34 -14.43
CA PHE A 331 9.38 21.01 -13.02
C PHE A 331 8.31 19.94 -12.76
N PHE A 332 7.09 20.09 -13.31
CA PHE A 332 6.02 19.12 -13.12
C PHE A 332 6.26 17.82 -13.87
N GLN A 333 6.92 17.86 -15.03
CA GLN A 333 7.35 16.65 -15.73
C GLN A 333 8.32 15.82 -14.87
N LYS A 334 9.23 16.49 -14.16
CA LYS A 334 10.25 15.83 -13.34
C LYS A 334 9.75 15.42 -11.94
N TYR A 335 9.06 16.30 -11.23
CA TYR A 335 8.69 16.11 -9.82
C TYR A 335 7.19 15.95 -9.58
N GLY A 336 6.35 16.06 -10.62
CA GLY A 336 4.90 16.01 -10.49
C GLY A 336 4.39 14.73 -9.83
N LYS A 337 4.89 13.58 -10.30
CA LYS A 337 4.51 12.26 -9.79
C LYS A 337 4.90 12.10 -8.32
N TYR A 338 6.13 12.49 -7.98
CA TYR A 338 6.64 12.53 -6.62
C TYR A 338 5.73 13.32 -5.68
N MET A 339 5.41 14.56 -6.04
CA MET A 339 4.55 15.42 -5.22
C MET A 339 3.13 14.87 -5.12
N THR A 340 2.60 14.26 -6.17
CA THR A 340 1.24 13.68 -6.15
C THR A 340 1.15 12.52 -5.16
N ILE A 341 2.17 11.66 -5.10
CA ILE A 341 2.25 10.58 -4.11
C ILE A 341 2.28 11.15 -2.68
N LEU A 342 3.12 12.16 -2.44
CA LEU A 342 3.19 12.82 -1.13
C LEU A 342 1.85 13.49 -0.75
N LEU A 343 1.23 14.23 -1.66
CA LEU A 343 -0.06 14.90 -1.43
C LEU A 343 -1.18 13.89 -1.16
N GLN A 344 -1.22 12.77 -1.89
CA GLN A 344 -2.21 11.70 -1.65
C GLN A 344 -1.99 11.06 -0.28
N CYS A 345 -0.74 10.80 0.10
CA CYS A 345 -0.39 10.28 1.41
C CYS A 345 -0.87 11.21 2.54
N LEU A 346 -0.59 12.52 2.41
CA LEU A 346 -0.99 13.53 3.39
C LEU A 346 -2.51 13.70 3.45
N SER A 347 -3.23 13.62 2.32
CA SER A 347 -4.70 13.75 2.27
C SER A 347 -5.44 12.61 2.97
N MET A 348 -4.90 11.38 2.89
CA MET A 348 -5.53 10.17 3.46
C MET A 348 -5.36 10.03 4.97
N GLY A 349 -4.64 10.93 5.65
CA GLY A 349 -4.48 10.87 7.11
C GLY A 349 -3.79 9.61 7.61
N MET A 350 -2.99 8.95 6.75
CA MET A 350 -2.01 7.93 7.11
C MET A 350 -1.21 8.34 8.37
N PRO A 351 -0.55 7.42 9.12
CA PRO A 351 0.25 7.73 10.32
C PRO A 351 1.49 8.64 10.11
N LEU A 352 1.43 9.55 9.15
CA LEU A 352 2.06 10.86 9.16
C LEU A 352 1.29 11.89 10.02
N ALA A 353 0.20 11.55 10.73
CA ALA A 353 -0.81 12.54 11.18
C ALA A 353 -1.16 12.64 12.70
N ALA A 354 -1.35 13.90 13.13
CA ALA A 354 -1.73 14.46 14.44
C ALA A 354 -0.70 15.28 15.28
N SER A 355 -0.21 16.42 14.77
CA SER A 355 -0.38 17.71 15.47
C SER A 355 0.08 18.89 14.61
N LEU A 356 -0.80 19.33 13.71
CA LEU A 356 -1.06 20.75 13.64
C LEU A 356 -2.36 20.93 14.43
N GLY A 357 -2.30 21.63 15.56
CA GLY A 357 -3.52 22.14 16.18
C GLY A 357 -4.37 22.73 15.08
N SER A 358 -5.62 22.27 14.94
CA SER A 358 -6.47 22.43 13.76
C SER A 358 -6.16 23.74 13.02
N VAL A 359 -5.40 23.63 11.93
CA VAL A 359 -5.37 24.64 10.89
C VAL A 359 -6.26 24.04 9.80
N PRO A 360 -7.59 24.32 9.81
CA PRO A 360 -8.55 23.86 8.79
C PRO A 360 -8.04 24.05 7.36
N ASP A 361 -7.13 24.99 7.20
CA ASP A 361 -6.59 25.43 5.95
C ASP A 361 -5.69 24.38 5.26
N LEU A 362 -4.86 23.60 5.98
CA LEU A 362 -3.87 22.73 5.31
C LEU A 362 -4.51 21.58 4.52
N LYS A 363 -5.52 20.91 5.09
CA LYS A 363 -6.23 19.84 4.40
C LYS A 363 -6.87 20.38 3.10
N ALA A 364 -7.53 21.53 3.19
CA ALA A 364 -8.08 22.21 2.02
C ALA A 364 -6.97 22.52 0.99
N GLY A 365 -5.83 23.05 1.44
CA GLY A 365 -4.66 23.29 0.59
C GLY A 365 -4.15 22.03 -0.14
N ILE A 366 -4.07 20.90 0.55
CA ILE A 366 -3.68 19.60 -0.04
C ILE A 366 -4.71 19.15 -1.08
N ASP A 367 -5.99 19.21 -0.74
CA ASP A 367 -7.08 18.81 -1.65
C ASP A 367 -7.09 19.73 -2.90
N HIS A 368 -6.82 21.02 -2.73
CA HIS A 368 -6.62 21.96 -3.83
C HIS A 368 -5.45 21.60 -4.71
N SER A 369 -4.29 21.28 -4.12
CA SER A 369 -3.11 20.87 -4.86
C SER A 369 -3.35 19.58 -5.64
N LEU A 370 -4.05 18.59 -5.07
CA LEU A 370 -4.44 17.38 -5.79
C LEU A 370 -5.34 17.69 -7.00
N ASN A 371 -6.29 18.61 -6.85
CA ASN A 371 -7.14 19.04 -7.96
C ASN A 371 -6.35 19.83 -9.01
N TYR A 372 -5.38 20.64 -8.60
CA TYR A 372 -4.44 21.31 -9.49
C TYR A 372 -3.65 20.30 -10.33
N MET A 373 -3.05 19.29 -9.70
CA MET A 373 -2.28 18.25 -10.38
C MET A 373 -3.13 17.44 -11.39
N LYS A 374 -4.42 17.19 -11.08
CA LYS A 374 -5.37 16.57 -12.01
C LYS A 374 -5.70 17.46 -13.20
N ALA A 375 -5.96 18.74 -12.98
CA ALA A 375 -6.23 19.67 -14.08
C ALA A 375 -5.01 19.84 -14.98
N LEU A 376 -3.82 19.93 -14.39
CA LEU A 376 -2.55 20.03 -15.11
C LEU A 376 -2.32 18.84 -16.05
N SER A 377 -2.62 17.61 -15.62
CA SER A 377 -2.48 16.43 -16.47
C SER A 377 -3.45 16.45 -17.66
N VAL A 378 -4.68 16.94 -17.45
CA VAL A 378 -5.68 17.05 -18.52
C VAL A 378 -5.27 18.08 -19.56
N GLU A 379 -4.78 19.25 -19.12
CA GLU A 379 -4.38 20.33 -20.03
C GLU A 379 -3.08 20.03 -20.78
N TYR A 380 -2.14 19.33 -20.14
CA TYR A 380 -0.86 18.95 -20.74
C TYR A 380 -0.74 17.42 -20.81
N PRO A 381 -1.09 16.78 -21.94
CA PRO A 381 -1.05 15.32 -22.07
C PRO A 381 0.31 14.68 -21.79
N ALA A 382 1.42 15.42 -21.97
CA ALA A 382 2.77 14.99 -21.60
C ALA A 382 2.92 14.71 -20.09
N LEU A 383 2.01 15.23 -19.27
CA LEU A 383 1.97 15.12 -17.81
C LEU A 383 0.90 14.13 -17.32
N ASN A 384 0.28 13.35 -18.21
CA ASN A 384 -0.75 12.36 -17.85
C ASN A 384 -0.28 11.33 -16.82
N SER A 385 1.01 10.99 -16.82
CA SER A 385 1.61 10.03 -15.90
C SER A 385 1.80 10.55 -14.47
N ILE A 386 1.58 11.84 -14.21
CA ILE A 386 1.77 12.40 -12.86
C ILE A 386 0.77 11.81 -11.85
N ASN A 387 -0.44 11.48 -12.30
CA ASN A 387 -1.50 10.98 -11.42
C ASN A 387 -1.50 9.46 -11.24
N THR A 388 -0.65 8.72 -11.97
CA THR A 388 -0.50 7.27 -11.83
C THR A 388 0.51 6.93 -10.74
N ILE A 389 0.25 5.91 -9.93
CA ILE A 389 1.13 5.53 -8.79
C ILE A 389 2.03 4.35 -9.16
N GLU A 390 1.57 3.49 -10.07
CA GLU A 390 2.15 2.18 -10.38
C GLU A 390 3.62 2.29 -10.84
N ASP A 391 3.88 3.12 -11.86
CA ASP A 391 5.23 3.22 -12.46
C ASP A 391 6.15 4.23 -11.75
N TYR A 392 5.99 4.47 -10.44
CA TYR A 392 6.86 5.44 -9.76
C TYR A 392 8.28 4.91 -9.63
N GLU A 393 9.21 5.60 -10.28
CA GLU A 393 10.66 5.50 -10.07
C GLU A 393 11.09 6.48 -8.98
N ALA A 394 11.88 5.98 -8.05
CA ALA A 394 12.45 6.77 -6.96
C ALA A 394 13.31 7.91 -7.51
N LEU A 395 13.10 9.15 -7.03
CA LEU A 395 14.04 10.24 -7.29
C LEU A 395 15.44 9.87 -6.80
N GLU A 396 16.46 10.13 -7.61
CA GLU A 396 17.85 9.98 -7.20
C GLU A 396 18.35 11.24 -6.48
N GLY A 397 19.45 11.13 -5.72
CA GLY A 397 20.09 12.29 -5.10
C GLY A 397 20.46 13.38 -6.12
N ALA A 398 20.81 12.98 -7.35
CA ALA A 398 21.05 13.91 -8.46
C ALA A 398 19.80 14.72 -8.86
N ASP A 399 18.63 14.11 -8.81
CA ASP A 399 17.38 14.79 -9.13
C ASP A 399 17.03 15.82 -8.09
N LEU A 400 17.23 15.52 -6.81
CA LEU A 400 17.02 16.49 -5.73
C LEU A 400 17.99 17.66 -5.83
N ARG A 401 19.26 17.44 -6.18
CA ARG A 401 20.22 18.53 -6.45
C ARG A 401 19.75 19.48 -7.56
N GLY A 402 18.97 18.97 -8.52
CA GLY A 402 18.37 19.76 -9.59
C GLY A 402 17.22 20.65 -9.14
N LEU A 403 16.57 20.35 -8.00
CA LEU A 403 15.35 21.02 -7.56
C LEU A 403 15.54 22.53 -7.39
N SER A 404 16.68 22.96 -6.83
CA SER A 404 16.98 24.38 -6.60
C SER A 404 16.99 25.22 -7.87
N LYS A 405 17.26 24.63 -9.05
CA LYS A 405 17.23 25.34 -10.34
C LYS A 405 15.82 25.83 -10.69
N PHE A 406 14.79 25.12 -10.24
CA PHE A 406 13.39 25.47 -10.46
C PHE A 406 12.84 26.43 -9.42
N LEU A 407 13.58 26.75 -8.36
CA LEU A 407 13.09 27.59 -7.28
C LEU A 407 13.62 29.01 -7.42
N GLN A 408 12.72 29.98 -7.34
CA GLN A 408 13.12 31.37 -7.14
C GLN A 408 13.48 31.58 -5.65
N ILE A 409 14.78 31.47 -5.36
CA ILE A 409 15.34 31.71 -4.03
C ILE A 409 15.75 33.19 -3.97
N ASN A 410 14.94 34.01 -3.31
CA ASN A 410 15.26 35.42 -3.09
C ASN A 410 15.97 35.66 -1.74
N ASP A 411 16.12 34.62 -0.91
CA ASP A 411 16.73 34.75 0.41
C ASP A 411 18.25 34.95 0.26
N GLU A 412 18.73 36.13 0.69
CA GLU A 412 20.17 36.48 0.70
C GLU A 412 21.01 35.45 1.48
N ASP A 413 20.38 34.77 2.44
CA ASP A 413 21.01 33.77 3.29
C ASP A 413 21.07 32.36 2.64
N GLY A 414 20.43 32.14 1.48
CA GLY A 414 20.37 30.82 0.83
C GLY A 414 19.60 29.75 1.60
N LYS A 415 18.75 30.16 2.56
CA LYS A 415 18.12 29.26 3.53
C LYS A 415 16.95 28.48 2.93
N LEU A 416 17.06 27.15 2.86
CA LEU A 416 16.02 26.32 2.23
C LEU A 416 14.91 25.94 3.23
N GLY A 417 13.92 26.82 3.34
CA GLY A 417 12.61 26.53 3.92
C GLY A 417 12.61 26.57 5.44
N ASN A 418 13.59 27.25 6.04
CA ASN A 418 13.81 27.24 7.49
C ASN A 418 13.96 25.84 8.08
N LEU A 419 14.51 24.92 7.28
CA LEU A 419 14.87 23.56 7.68
C LEU A 419 16.38 23.47 7.93
N TYR A 420 16.72 22.54 8.81
CA TYR A 420 18.07 22.29 9.30
C TYR A 420 18.39 20.82 9.11
N ARG A 421 19.54 20.56 8.51
CA ARG A 421 20.05 19.22 8.29
C ARG A 421 20.49 18.62 9.62
N THR A 422 20.09 17.39 9.88
CA THR A 422 20.52 16.62 11.04
C THR A 422 20.69 15.15 10.67
N THR A 423 21.38 14.38 11.49
CA THR A 423 21.61 12.96 11.26
C THR A 423 20.91 12.11 12.32
N THR A 424 20.36 10.97 11.92
CA THR A 424 19.91 9.93 12.86
C THR A 424 21.10 9.16 13.43
N GLU A 425 20.88 8.37 14.48
CA GLU A 425 21.90 7.46 15.04
C GLU A 425 22.42 6.47 13.99
N GLY A 426 21.58 6.07 13.03
CA GLY A 426 21.97 5.25 11.87
C GLY A 426 22.75 6.01 10.79
N GLY A 427 23.04 7.29 10.97
CA GLY A 427 23.79 8.11 10.00
C GLY A 427 22.98 8.57 8.78
N HIS A 428 21.64 8.46 8.83
CA HIS A 428 20.74 8.97 7.79
C HIS A 428 20.53 10.47 7.95
N VAL A 429 20.54 11.19 6.84
CA VAL A 429 20.27 12.63 6.82
C VAL A 429 18.77 12.87 6.83
N LYS A 430 18.33 13.81 7.67
CA LYS A 430 16.96 14.32 7.69
C LYS A 430 16.96 15.84 7.80
N TRP A 431 15.89 16.47 7.33
CA TRP A 431 15.70 17.91 7.42
C TRP A 431 14.60 18.26 8.42
N VAL A 432 14.94 18.97 9.49
CA VAL A 432 13.99 19.30 10.55
C VAL A 432 13.80 20.81 10.70
N CYS A 433 12.63 21.25 11.14
CA CYS A 433 12.37 22.68 11.36
C CYS A 433 13.24 23.21 12.52
N VAL A 434 13.36 24.53 12.60
CA VAL A 434 14.15 25.21 13.64
C VAL A 434 13.76 24.78 15.06
N ASP A 435 12.48 24.56 15.31
CA ASP A 435 11.97 24.19 16.63
C ASP A 435 12.47 22.78 17.03
N HIS A 436 12.39 21.82 16.10
CA HIS A 436 12.91 20.46 16.29
C HIS A 436 14.44 20.38 16.27
N TYR A 437 15.09 21.23 15.49
CA TYR A 437 16.54 21.35 15.53
C TYR A 437 16.97 21.76 16.93
N ARG A 438 16.39 22.85 17.45
CA ARG A 438 16.66 23.39 18.80
C ARG A 438 16.26 22.46 19.94
N SER A 439 15.26 21.59 19.77
CA SER A 439 14.90 20.63 20.83
C SER A 439 15.94 19.52 21.02
N THR A 440 16.66 19.15 19.96
CA THR A 440 17.79 18.19 20.04
C THR A 440 19.11 18.83 20.45
N TYR A 441 19.12 20.17 20.47
CA TYR A 441 20.29 21.03 20.57
C TYR A 441 20.62 21.35 22.02
N LYS A 442 21.87 21.13 22.42
CA LYS A 442 22.38 21.70 23.67
C LYS A 442 22.83 23.14 23.39
N GLU A 443 21.91 24.08 23.55
CA GLU A 443 22.08 25.48 23.11
C GLU A 443 23.36 26.14 23.61
N LYS A 444 23.70 25.89 24.87
CA LYS A 444 24.92 26.43 25.47
C LYS A 444 26.20 25.88 24.82
N GLU A 445 26.24 24.58 24.52
CA GLU A 445 27.42 23.91 23.96
C GLU A 445 27.63 24.33 22.50
N GLN A 446 26.56 24.40 21.71
CA GLN A 446 26.70 24.86 20.32
C GLN A 446 27.01 26.36 20.23
N LYS A 447 26.40 27.23 21.06
CA LYS A 447 26.77 28.66 21.09
C LYS A 447 28.25 28.87 21.45
N ALA A 448 28.80 28.06 22.35
CA ALA A 448 30.22 28.08 22.66
C ALA A 448 31.08 27.68 21.45
N PHE A 449 30.64 26.67 20.69
CA PHE A 449 31.29 26.29 19.44
C PHE A 449 31.21 27.38 18.36
N GLU A 450 30.04 27.99 18.16
CA GLU A 450 29.86 29.11 17.23
C GLU A 450 30.79 30.28 17.57
N GLY A 451 30.91 30.62 18.86
CA GLY A 451 31.88 31.61 19.33
C GLY A 451 33.33 31.20 19.03
N ALA A 452 33.69 29.93 19.20
CA ALA A 452 35.03 29.44 18.87
C ALA A 452 35.33 29.51 17.35
N VAL A 453 34.34 29.28 16.49
CA VAL A 453 34.46 29.46 15.04
C VAL A 453 34.69 30.94 14.71
N GLU A 454 33.86 31.83 15.26
CA GLU A 454 33.93 33.29 15.02
C GLU A 454 35.24 33.89 15.52
N MET A 455 35.74 33.49 16.69
CA MET A 455 37.03 33.93 17.24
C MET A 455 38.23 33.55 16.35
N ASN A 456 38.07 32.54 15.50
CA ASN A 456 39.06 32.12 14.50
C ASN A 456 38.74 32.68 13.10
N GLY A 457 37.82 33.64 12.97
CA GLY A 457 37.42 34.22 11.68
C GLY A 457 36.73 33.22 10.75
N GLY A 458 36.28 32.08 11.27
CA GLY A 458 35.59 31.05 10.52
C GLY A 458 34.13 31.39 10.25
N LYS A 459 33.49 30.56 9.45
CA LYS A 459 32.05 30.61 9.15
C LYS A 459 31.39 29.29 9.52
N TYR A 460 30.23 29.38 10.17
CA TYR A 460 29.38 28.23 10.47
C TYR A 460 28.02 28.39 9.78
N ASP A 461 27.72 27.46 8.89
CA ASP A 461 26.39 27.28 8.32
C ASP A 461 25.62 26.30 9.20
N SER A 462 24.71 26.86 10.02
CA SER A 462 23.89 26.07 10.94
C SER A 462 22.86 25.18 10.23
N GLN A 463 22.43 25.50 9.01
CA GLN A 463 21.46 24.67 8.28
C GLN A 463 22.11 23.44 7.70
N LEU A 464 23.34 23.56 7.20
CA LEU A 464 24.09 22.42 6.70
C LEU A 464 24.90 21.72 7.81
N GLY A 465 25.14 22.39 8.94
CA GLY A 465 26.10 21.93 9.93
C GLY A 465 27.52 21.92 9.34
N LYS A 466 27.85 22.95 8.55
CA LYS A 466 29.14 23.06 7.85
C LYS A 466 29.98 24.16 8.45
N VAL A 467 31.25 23.86 8.71
CA VAL A 467 32.23 24.79 9.27
C VAL A 467 33.35 24.99 8.27
N THR A 468 33.76 26.25 8.10
CA THR A 468 35.00 26.60 7.40
C THR A 468 35.82 27.50 8.30
N VAL A 469 37.01 27.07 8.70
CA VAL A 469 37.84 27.79 9.66
C VAL A 469 39.33 27.69 9.33
N GLU A 470 40.04 28.80 9.48
CA GLU A 470 41.50 28.84 9.43
C GLU A 470 42.02 29.07 10.85
N LEU A 471 42.75 28.09 11.38
CA LEU A 471 43.31 28.19 12.71
C LEU A 471 44.73 28.78 12.59
N GLY A 472 44.98 29.89 13.28
CA GLY A 472 46.28 30.59 13.24
C GLY A 472 47.26 30.22 14.35
N SER A 473 46.84 29.46 15.38
CA SER A 473 47.74 29.04 16.46
C SER A 473 47.27 27.78 17.18
N ARG A 474 48.21 27.06 17.81
CA ARG A 474 47.93 25.85 18.60
C ARG A 474 46.99 26.09 19.78
N ILE A 475 47.09 27.26 20.43
CA ILE A 475 46.25 27.61 21.58
C ILE A 475 44.78 27.72 21.15
N ARG A 476 44.53 28.50 20.08
CA ARG A 476 43.17 28.64 19.53
C ARG A 476 42.63 27.33 18.97
N ALA A 477 43.51 26.50 18.40
CA ALA A 477 43.13 25.18 17.92
C ALA A 477 42.66 24.26 19.05
N ALA A 478 43.34 24.27 20.20
CA ALA A 478 42.93 23.50 21.37
C ALA A 478 41.54 23.91 21.87
N GLU A 479 41.26 25.22 21.96
CA GLU A 479 39.94 25.75 22.32
C GLU A 479 38.86 25.34 21.31
N PHE A 480 39.17 25.43 20.02
CA PHE A 480 38.29 25.00 18.94
C PHE A 480 37.98 23.50 19.03
N PHE A 481 39.00 22.65 19.24
CA PHE A 481 38.81 21.20 19.34
C PHE A 481 38.01 20.81 20.59
N ASP A 482 38.23 21.47 21.73
CA ASP A 482 37.41 21.24 22.93
C ASP A 482 35.94 21.60 22.67
N ALA A 483 35.66 22.72 22.01
CA ALA A 483 34.31 23.09 21.63
C ALA A 483 33.68 22.11 20.61
N LEU A 484 34.47 21.65 19.64
CA LEU A 484 34.05 20.67 18.61
C LEU A 484 33.58 19.36 19.26
N THR A 485 34.25 18.89 20.31
CA THR A 485 33.86 17.65 21.02
C THR A 485 32.50 17.72 21.71
N LYS A 486 32.00 18.93 21.99
CA LYS A 486 30.73 19.18 22.70
C LYS A 486 29.59 19.47 21.73
N ALA A 487 29.89 19.86 20.51
CA ALA A 487 28.91 20.23 19.50
C ALA A 487 28.31 19.01 18.78
N LYS A 488 26.99 19.03 18.55
CA LYS A 488 26.22 17.87 18.02
C LYS A 488 25.81 17.97 16.55
N HIS A 489 26.00 19.14 15.92
CA HIS A 489 25.49 19.42 14.58
C HIS A 489 26.56 20.00 13.66
N ILE A 490 27.70 19.31 13.61
CA ILE A 490 28.81 19.65 12.72
C ILE A 490 29.12 18.41 11.90
N TYR A 491 28.66 18.40 10.66
CA TYR A 491 28.77 17.26 9.76
C TYR A 491 29.92 17.42 8.77
N GLU A 492 30.15 18.67 8.33
CA GLU A 492 31.21 19.05 7.41
C GLU A 492 32.19 20.00 8.10
N LEU A 493 33.46 19.64 8.13
CA LEU A 493 34.53 20.47 8.66
C LEU A 493 35.58 20.72 7.59
N ASP A 494 35.70 21.99 7.19
CA ASP A 494 36.77 22.50 6.35
C ASP A 494 37.73 23.32 7.24
N ILE A 495 38.92 22.77 7.47
CA ILE A 495 39.87 23.28 8.46
C ILE A 495 41.25 23.43 7.82
N THR A 496 41.80 24.64 7.97
CA THR A 496 43.17 24.95 7.56
C THR A 496 44.03 25.22 8.78
N LEU A 497 45.19 24.56 8.89
CA LEU A 497 46.16 24.78 9.96
C LEU A 497 47.28 25.70 9.46
N ASN A 498 47.29 26.96 9.91
CA ASN A 498 48.29 27.95 9.51
C ASN A 498 49.50 27.98 10.47
N TRP A 499 50.05 26.80 10.77
CA TRP A 499 51.30 26.64 11.53
C TRP A 499 51.98 25.30 11.22
N ASP A 500 53.25 25.18 11.62
CA ASP A 500 53.98 23.90 11.53
C ASP A 500 53.39 22.88 12.50
N TRP A 501 52.46 22.06 12.01
CA TRP A 501 51.79 21.04 12.79
C TRP A 501 52.74 19.90 13.20
N THR A 502 52.46 19.32 14.36
CA THR A 502 53.21 18.25 15.00
C THR A 502 52.38 16.97 15.08
N LYS A 503 52.99 15.86 15.51
CA LYS A 503 52.25 14.62 15.80
C LYS A 503 51.14 14.86 16.82
N THR A 504 51.42 15.65 17.86
CA THR A 504 50.47 15.97 18.94
C THR A 504 49.30 16.79 18.43
N ASP A 505 49.52 17.68 17.46
CA ASP A 505 48.43 18.45 16.83
C ASP A 505 47.47 17.53 16.06
N LEU A 506 48.00 16.55 15.30
CA LEU A 506 47.18 15.54 14.62
C LEU A 506 46.47 14.60 15.60
N GLU A 507 47.10 14.24 16.71
CA GLU A 507 46.48 13.45 17.78
C GLU A 507 45.30 14.17 18.42
N ALA A 508 45.40 15.48 18.61
CA ALA A 508 44.31 16.31 19.13
C ALA A 508 43.14 16.34 18.14
N ILE A 509 43.42 16.51 16.83
CA ILE A 509 42.40 16.45 15.78
C ILE A 509 41.73 15.08 15.75
N GLU A 510 42.51 14.00 15.70
CA GLU A 510 42.01 12.61 15.72
C GLU A 510 41.08 12.37 16.92
N SER A 511 41.49 12.81 18.11
CA SER A 511 40.72 12.64 19.34
C SER A 511 39.42 13.44 19.33
N ALA A 512 39.45 14.68 18.84
CA ALA A 512 38.26 15.52 18.74
C ALA A 512 37.27 14.97 17.71
N LEU A 513 37.76 14.55 16.53
CA LEU A 513 36.93 13.99 15.47
C LEU A 513 36.22 12.71 15.90
N ARG A 514 36.90 11.85 16.66
CA ARG A 514 36.37 10.57 17.15
C ARG A 514 35.10 10.73 18.01
N VAL A 515 34.98 11.83 18.74
CA VAL A 515 33.83 12.11 19.61
C VAL A 515 32.86 13.13 19.02
N SER A 516 33.23 13.77 17.90
CA SER A 516 32.40 14.74 17.20
C SER A 516 31.36 14.08 16.30
N SER A 517 30.45 14.89 15.76
CA SER A 517 29.49 14.50 14.72
C SER A 517 30.04 14.64 13.29
N VAL A 518 31.33 14.98 13.12
CA VAL A 518 31.94 15.22 11.81
C VAL A 518 32.06 13.93 11.05
N SER A 519 31.61 13.96 9.80
CA SER A 519 31.65 12.82 8.88
C SER A 519 32.27 13.18 7.52
N ILE A 520 32.44 14.47 7.23
CA ILE A 520 33.14 14.96 6.05
C ILE A 520 34.23 15.91 6.54
N LEU A 521 35.49 15.52 6.33
CA LEU A 521 36.66 16.31 6.69
C LEU A 521 37.38 16.79 5.44
N ARG A 522 37.62 18.10 5.37
CA ARG A 522 38.57 18.74 4.46
C ARG A 522 39.66 19.37 5.32
N LEU A 523 40.82 18.74 5.34
CA LEU A 523 41.95 19.16 6.15
C LEU A 523 43.04 19.71 5.24
N ASP A 524 43.28 21.01 5.34
CA ASP A 524 44.43 21.66 4.73
C ASP A 524 45.52 21.84 5.78
N LEU A 525 46.66 21.18 5.56
CA LEU A 525 47.81 21.19 6.45
C LEU A 525 48.73 22.40 6.21
N GLY A 526 48.35 23.31 5.31
CA GLY A 526 49.08 24.53 4.98
C GLY A 526 50.42 24.26 4.28
N SER A 527 51.07 25.34 3.82
CA SER A 527 52.47 25.29 3.41
C SER A 527 53.36 25.27 4.66
N PRO A 528 54.30 24.33 4.81
CA PRO A 528 55.26 24.36 5.90
C PRO A 528 56.02 25.69 5.85
N GLN A 529 56.16 26.39 6.98
CA GLN A 529 57.06 27.54 7.00
C GLN A 529 58.48 27.02 6.76
N GLU A 530 59.23 27.66 5.85
CA GLU A 530 60.49 27.22 5.22
C GLU A 530 61.69 26.97 6.18
N GLY A 531 61.45 26.69 7.45
CA GLY A 531 62.41 26.28 8.46
C GLY A 531 62.90 24.83 8.30
N ILE A 532 63.63 24.56 7.22
CA ILE A 532 64.86 23.73 7.18
C ILE A 532 64.74 22.27 7.70
N ALA A 533 64.72 21.33 6.76
CA ALA A 533 65.43 20.03 6.79
C ALA A 533 65.29 19.10 8.03
N ARG A 534 64.27 19.27 8.89
CA ARG A 534 64.12 18.41 10.08
C ARG A 534 63.34 17.13 9.79
N LYS A 535 64.16 16.09 9.56
CA LYS A 535 63.97 14.66 9.88
C LYS A 535 62.87 13.90 9.12
N LEU A 536 63.33 13.20 8.08
CA LEU A 536 62.70 12.01 7.46
C LEU A 536 62.14 10.98 8.46
N LEU A 537 62.66 10.91 9.68
CA LEU A 537 62.17 10.00 10.74
C LEU A 537 60.92 10.50 11.49
N SER A 538 60.60 11.81 11.45
CA SER A 538 59.35 12.33 12.03
C SER A 538 58.15 12.13 11.12
N THR A 539 58.37 11.79 9.85
CA THR A 539 57.32 11.71 8.84
C THR A 539 56.45 10.47 9.04
N THR A 540 57.03 9.30 9.33
CA THR A 540 56.26 8.04 9.48
C THR A 540 55.20 8.13 10.57
N ALA A 541 55.55 8.64 11.76
CA ALA A 541 54.59 8.76 12.87
C ALA A 541 53.49 9.81 12.61
N ARG A 542 53.74 10.79 11.74
CA ARG A 542 52.74 11.78 11.29
C ARG A 542 51.79 11.17 10.27
N TYR A 543 52.32 10.43 9.29
CA TYR A 543 51.50 9.71 8.32
C TYR A 543 50.61 8.66 8.99
N GLU A 544 51.14 7.92 9.97
CA GLU A 544 50.34 6.97 10.74
C GLU A 544 49.12 7.64 11.39
N ARG A 545 49.27 8.88 11.90
CA ARG A 545 48.15 9.64 12.46
C ARG A 545 47.16 10.10 11.40
N LEU A 546 47.61 10.53 10.23
CA LEU A 546 46.72 10.87 9.12
C LEU A 546 45.93 9.64 8.64
N VAL A 547 46.57 8.46 8.57
CA VAL A 547 45.90 7.20 8.24
C VAL A 547 44.83 6.88 9.26
N ARG A 548 45.11 7.00 10.57
CA ARG A 548 44.11 6.81 11.62
C ARG A 548 42.93 7.77 11.51
N ILE A 549 43.16 9.03 11.10
CA ILE A 549 42.08 10.00 10.84
C ILE A 549 41.22 9.55 9.64
N ILE A 550 41.84 9.05 8.57
CA ILE A 550 41.15 8.51 7.40
C ILE A 550 40.32 7.26 7.76
N GLU A 551 40.84 6.42 8.66
CA GLU A 551 40.21 5.17 9.10
C GLU A 551 39.15 5.35 10.21
N LEU A 552 38.86 6.59 10.64
CA LEU A 552 37.80 6.82 11.63
C LEU A 552 36.45 6.34 11.09
N ASN A 553 35.78 5.47 11.85
CA ASN A 553 34.48 4.90 11.49
C ASN A 553 33.34 5.94 11.37
N THR A 554 33.53 7.14 11.91
CA THR A 554 32.59 8.26 11.78
C THR A 554 32.73 8.99 10.43
N MET A 555 33.85 8.81 9.72
CA MET A 555 34.14 9.52 8.48
C MET A 555 33.57 8.79 7.27
N LYS A 556 32.85 9.54 6.43
CA LYS A 556 32.38 9.12 5.11
C LYS A 556 33.30 9.65 4.00
N VAL A 557 33.77 10.89 4.13
CA VAL A 557 34.64 11.53 3.14
C VAL A 557 35.78 12.25 3.84
N VAL A 558 37.01 11.93 3.48
CA VAL A 558 38.21 12.61 3.97
C VAL A 558 39.00 13.13 2.78
N ARG A 559 39.24 14.45 2.77
CA ARG A 559 40.11 15.11 1.80
C ARG A 559 41.22 15.81 2.56
N ILE A 560 42.45 15.42 2.29
CA ILE A 560 43.61 16.02 2.93
C ILE A 560 44.42 16.70 1.83
N ALA A 561 44.52 18.03 1.90
CA ALA A 561 45.46 18.78 1.07
C ALA A 561 46.85 18.66 1.72
N LEU A 562 47.72 17.89 1.08
CA LEU A 562 49.11 17.74 1.49
C LEU A 562 49.96 18.82 0.80
N PRO A 563 50.85 19.52 1.53
CA PRO A 563 51.84 20.38 0.89
C PRO A 563 52.68 19.59 -0.12
N SER A 564 53.11 20.26 -1.20
CA SER A 564 53.78 19.67 -2.37
C SER A 564 55.02 18.85 -2.03
N ASP A 565 55.68 19.16 -0.93
CA ASP A 565 56.88 18.45 -0.49
C ASP A 565 56.59 17.06 0.08
N LEU A 566 55.38 16.84 0.62
CA LEU A 566 54.94 15.54 1.13
C LEU A 566 54.48 14.60 0.01
N ILE A 567 54.02 15.14 -1.13
CA ILE A 567 53.62 14.35 -2.30
C ILE A 567 54.83 13.67 -2.96
N LYS A 568 56.02 14.25 -2.82
CA LYS A 568 57.27 13.65 -3.36
C LYS A 568 57.70 12.40 -2.59
N LEU A 569 57.31 12.25 -1.32
CA LEU A 569 57.70 11.13 -0.46
C LEU A 569 56.87 9.86 -0.70
N SER A 570 55.63 9.96 -1.17
CA SER A 570 54.79 8.79 -1.50
C SER A 570 55.23 8.04 -2.76
N ARG A 571 56.22 8.58 -3.49
CA ARG A 571 56.79 7.99 -4.72
C ARG A 571 58.14 7.28 -4.49
N LEU A 572 58.61 7.19 -3.25
CA LEU A 572 59.83 6.43 -2.94
C LEU A 572 59.52 4.92 -2.93
N PRO A 573 60.39 4.06 -3.48
CA PRO A 573 60.16 2.61 -3.49
C PRO A 573 60.05 2.09 -2.05
N THR A 574 58.98 1.32 -1.78
CA THR A 574 58.75 0.59 -0.53
C THR A 574 59.85 -0.40 -0.21
#